data_AF-A0A3D1QX80-F1
#
_entry.id   AF-A0A3D1QX80-F1
#
_cell.length_a   1.000
_cell.length_b   1.000
_cell.length_c   1.000
_cell.angle_alpha   90.00
_cell.angle_beta   90.00
_cell.angle_gamma   90.00
#
_symmetry.space_group_name_H-M   'P 1'
#
loop_
_entity.id
_entity.type
_entity.pdbx_description
1 polymer ?
#
loop_
_entity_poly.entity_id
_entity_poly.type
_entity_poly.pdbx_seq_one_letter_code
_entity_poly.pdbx_strand_id
1 'polypeptide(L)'
;HIVGMTGDGVNDAPALKKADVGIAVSGATDTARAAAAIVLLGEGLAVIIDAIRESRRIFQRMNSYAIYRISETVRVLLFMTLSILVFRFYPVTAVMIVLLALLNDGAILSIAYDRARPSARPEAWEMRTVLPVATALGLAGVVSSFLLFFLADRHFHIDRESLRSLMYLKLSVAGHLTIFAARTRGHFWSVRPSWLLLGAVLITQLVATLIVVSGFLMKPIPLGWALVVWGYALGWLLVNDQVKVWVYRALGLGEPAEASGAGGAAG
;
A
#
# COMPACT_ATOMS: atom_id res chain seq x y z
N HIS A 1 -0.51 -5.40 -28.68
CA HIS A 1 0.75 -4.77 -28.20
C HIS A 1 0.44 -3.34 -27.79
N ILE A 2 1.13 -2.80 -26.80
CA ILE A 2 1.10 -1.36 -26.50
C ILE A 2 2.22 -0.72 -27.33
N VAL A 3 1.89 0.29 -28.12
CA VAL A 3 2.76 0.91 -29.12
C VAL A 3 3.11 2.34 -28.70
N GLY A 4 4.39 2.57 -28.43
CA GLY A 4 4.95 3.92 -28.37
C GLY A 4 5.46 4.34 -29.75
N MET A 5 5.15 5.55 -30.18
CA MET A 5 5.64 6.11 -31.44
C MET A 5 6.38 7.42 -31.18
N THR A 6 7.56 7.57 -31.79
CA THR A 6 8.31 8.83 -31.80
C THR A 6 8.12 9.56 -33.11
N GLY A 7 8.09 10.90 -33.08
CA GLY A 7 8.00 11.73 -34.28
C GLY A 7 8.47 13.16 -34.03
N ASP A 8 8.73 13.88 -35.12
CA ASP A 8 9.26 15.25 -35.09
C ASP A 8 8.48 16.19 -36.04
N GLY A 9 7.89 15.64 -37.10
CA GLY A 9 7.27 16.40 -38.17
C GLY A 9 5.75 16.46 -38.13
N VAL A 10 5.19 17.39 -38.91
CA VAL A 10 3.75 17.53 -39.15
C VAL A 10 3.16 16.22 -39.71
N ASN A 11 3.94 15.51 -40.53
CA ASN A 11 3.53 14.25 -41.14
C ASN A 11 3.37 13.11 -40.10
N ASP A 12 4.05 13.20 -38.97
CA ASP A 12 3.97 12.20 -37.90
C ASP A 12 2.75 12.42 -37.01
N ALA A 13 2.13 13.60 -37.05
CA ALA A 13 1.05 13.98 -36.14
C ALA A 13 -0.14 12.98 -36.14
N PRO A 14 -0.65 12.46 -37.28
CA PRO A 14 -1.72 11.47 -37.27
C PRO A 14 -1.32 10.16 -36.59
N ALA A 15 -0.05 9.76 -36.75
CA ALA A 15 0.46 8.51 -36.23
C ALA A 15 0.83 8.62 -34.73
N LEU A 16 1.41 9.74 -34.31
CA LEU A 16 1.58 10.12 -32.90
C LEU A 16 0.25 10.12 -32.15
N LYS A 17 -0.82 10.64 -32.78
CA LYS A 17 -2.15 10.68 -32.18
C LYS A 17 -2.81 9.30 -32.08
N LYS A 18 -2.49 8.40 -33.01
CA LYS A 18 -3.06 7.04 -33.09
C LYS A 18 -2.32 6.04 -32.19
N ALA A 19 -1.04 6.27 -31.91
CA ALA A 19 -0.26 5.42 -31.00
C ALA A 19 -0.84 5.43 -29.58
N ASP A 20 -0.61 4.36 -28.82
CA ASP A 20 -1.00 4.32 -27.40
C ASP A 20 -0.28 5.41 -26.61
N VAL A 21 0.97 5.71 -26.99
CA VAL A 21 1.73 6.86 -26.51
C VAL A 21 2.52 7.48 -27.67
N GLY A 22 2.10 8.65 -28.14
CA GLY A 22 2.90 9.50 -29.04
C GLY A 22 3.94 10.32 -28.27
N ILE A 23 5.19 10.32 -28.73
CA ILE A 23 6.33 11.01 -28.13
C ILE A 23 6.94 11.97 -29.16
N ALA A 24 6.81 13.28 -28.93
CA ALA A 24 7.49 14.29 -29.72
C ALA A 24 8.93 14.46 -29.21
N VAL A 25 9.92 14.37 -30.09
CA VAL A 25 11.33 14.57 -29.74
C VAL A 25 11.65 16.05 -29.49
N SER A 26 12.80 16.33 -28.87
CA SER A 26 13.27 17.71 -28.70
C SER A 26 13.44 18.38 -30.07
N GLY A 27 12.97 19.62 -30.19
CA GLY A 27 12.96 20.36 -31.46
C GLY A 27 11.83 20.00 -32.44
N ALA A 28 10.92 19.07 -32.09
CA ALA A 28 9.78 18.72 -32.93
C ALA A 28 8.89 19.92 -33.27
N THR A 29 8.23 19.88 -34.43
CA THR A 29 7.27 20.89 -34.88
C THR A 29 6.12 21.09 -33.89
N ASP A 30 5.52 22.28 -33.86
CA ASP A 30 4.36 22.55 -32.99
C ASP A 30 3.20 21.58 -33.21
N THR A 31 3.01 21.16 -34.46
CA THR A 31 1.98 20.18 -34.80
C THR A 31 2.29 18.79 -34.21
N ALA A 32 3.54 18.34 -34.28
CA ALA A 32 3.96 17.08 -33.65
C ALA A 32 3.84 17.14 -32.12
N ARG A 33 4.26 18.26 -31.50
CA ARG A 33 4.12 18.50 -30.05
C ARG A 33 2.67 18.50 -29.60
N ALA A 34 1.78 19.13 -30.35
CA ALA A 34 0.35 19.18 -30.05
C ALA A 34 -0.35 17.81 -30.22
N ALA A 35 0.18 16.95 -31.10
CA ALA A 35 -0.35 15.62 -31.34
C ALA A 35 0.13 14.57 -30.31
N ALA A 36 1.34 14.73 -29.79
CA ALA A 36 1.98 13.81 -28.85
C ALA A 36 1.42 13.91 -27.42
N ALA A 37 1.50 12.79 -26.69
CA ALA A 37 1.17 12.74 -25.25
C ALA A 37 2.35 13.13 -24.36
N ILE A 38 3.59 12.96 -24.86
CA ILE A 38 4.82 13.31 -24.18
C ILE A 38 5.67 14.16 -25.13
N VAL A 39 6.23 15.26 -24.62
CA VAL A 39 7.19 16.10 -25.34
C VAL A 39 8.53 16.02 -24.62
N LEU A 40 9.57 15.57 -25.32
CA LEU A 40 10.92 15.49 -24.77
C LEU A 40 11.59 16.86 -24.86
N LEU A 41 12.11 17.34 -23.72
CA LEU A 41 12.91 18.57 -23.66
C LEU A 41 14.40 18.29 -23.87
N GLY A 42 14.85 17.08 -23.51
CA GLY A 42 16.21 16.61 -23.74
C GLY A 42 16.32 15.88 -25.08
N GLU A 43 17.51 15.95 -25.68
CA GLU A 43 17.83 15.24 -26.91
C GLU A 43 18.14 13.75 -26.66
N GLY A 44 17.93 12.92 -27.69
CA GLY A 44 18.35 11.53 -27.71
C GLY A 44 17.33 10.50 -27.18
N LEU A 45 17.45 9.28 -27.68
CA LEU A 45 16.58 8.15 -27.32
C LEU A 45 16.75 7.69 -25.85
N ALA A 46 17.85 8.05 -25.21
CA ALA A 46 18.12 7.71 -23.81
C ALA A 46 17.04 8.25 -22.87
N VAL A 47 16.49 9.44 -23.15
CA VAL A 47 15.42 10.06 -22.34
C VAL A 47 14.16 9.20 -22.34
N ILE A 48 13.86 8.52 -23.46
CA ILE A 48 12.72 7.60 -23.57
C ILE A 48 12.94 6.37 -22.68
N ILE A 49 14.16 5.84 -22.65
CA ILE A 49 14.51 4.69 -21.80
C ILE A 49 14.34 5.03 -20.32
N ASP A 50 14.80 6.22 -19.91
CA ASP A 50 14.64 6.69 -18.53
C ASP A 50 13.18 6.94 -18.17
N ALA A 51 12.40 7.55 -19.08
CA ALA A 51 10.97 7.74 -18.90
C ALA A 51 10.22 6.40 -18.74
N ILE A 52 10.55 5.38 -19.55
CA ILE A 52 9.98 4.03 -19.42
C ILE A 52 10.37 3.41 -18.07
N ARG A 53 11.62 3.57 -17.64
CA ARG A 53 12.10 3.03 -16.35
C ARG A 53 11.38 3.67 -15.16
N GLU A 54 11.18 4.99 -15.18
CA GLU A 54 10.44 5.68 -14.13
C GLU A 54 8.95 5.35 -14.16
N SER A 55 8.34 5.27 -15.35
CA SER A 55 6.94 4.82 -15.51
C SER A 55 6.72 3.44 -14.88
N ARG A 56 7.62 2.47 -15.13
CA ARG A 56 7.56 1.15 -14.49
C ARG A 56 7.72 1.20 -12.97
N ARG A 57 8.51 2.14 -12.45
CA ARG A 57 8.64 2.36 -11.00
C ARG A 57 7.34 2.91 -10.40
N ILE A 58 6.72 3.88 -11.06
CA ILE A 58 5.41 4.44 -10.66
C ILE A 58 4.36 3.33 -10.67
N PHE A 59 4.35 2.47 -11.70
CA PHE A 59 3.41 1.37 -11.81
C PHE A 59 3.50 0.37 -10.63
N GLN A 60 4.71 0.04 -10.17
CA GLN A 60 4.90 -0.80 -8.97
C GLN A 60 4.34 -0.15 -7.71
N ARG A 61 4.54 1.17 -7.54
CA ARG A 61 3.98 1.92 -6.42
C ARG A 61 2.44 1.92 -6.47
N MET A 62 1.86 2.07 -7.66
CA MET A 62 0.42 1.99 -7.86
C MET A 62 -0.14 0.60 -7.53
N ASN A 63 0.55 -0.49 -7.90
CA ASN A 63 0.17 -1.85 -7.51
C ASN A 63 0.18 -2.04 -6.00
N SER A 64 1.24 -1.58 -5.33
CA SER A 64 1.37 -1.63 -3.88
C SER A 64 0.23 -0.85 -3.18
N TYR A 65 -0.07 0.34 -3.70
CA TYR A 65 -1.20 1.15 -3.25
C TYR A 65 -2.56 0.43 -3.44
N ALA A 66 -2.78 -0.18 -4.60
CA ALA A 66 -4.02 -0.89 -4.89
C ALA A 66 -4.23 -2.08 -3.93
N ILE A 67 -3.20 -2.91 -3.73
CA ILE A 67 -3.25 -4.05 -2.79
C ILE A 67 -3.58 -3.56 -1.38
N TYR A 68 -2.87 -2.53 -0.93
CA TYR A 68 -3.08 -1.92 0.36
C TYR A 68 -4.53 -1.40 0.53
N ARG A 69 -5.00 -0.58 -0.42
CA ARG A 69 -6.31 0.07 -0.31
C ARG A 69 -7.45 -0.95 -0.31
N ILE A 70 -7.38 -1.96 -1.18
CA ILE A 70 -8.37 -3.04 -1.25
C ILE A 70 -8.35 -3.87 0.04
N SER A 71 -7.16 -4.22 0.56
CA SER A 71 -7.01 -4.95 1.82
C SER A 71 -7.66 -4.21 2.99
N GLU A 72 -7.40 -2.91 3.13
CA GLU A 72 -7.99 -2.12 4.22
C GLU A 72 -9.50 -1.96 4.06
N THR A 73 -10.00 -1.77 2.84
CA THR A 73 -11.45 -1.73 2.59
C THR A 73 -12.11 -3.04 3.01
N VAL A 74 -11.57 -4.19 2.60
CA VAL A 74 -12.07 -5.51 3.01
C VAL A 74 -12.04 -5.65 4.53
N ARG A 75 -10.92 -5.30 5.17
CA ARG A 75 -10.73 -5.42 6.61
C ARG A 75 -11.73 -4.59 7.40
N VAL A 76 -11.79 -3.29 7.14
CA VAL A 76 -12.64 -2.37 7.90
C VAL A 76 -14.11 -2.72 7.67
N LEU A 77 -14.53 -2.92 6.42
CA LEU A 77 -15.93 -3.21 6.09
C LEU A 77 -16.38 -4.52 6.74
N LEU A 78 -15.67 -5.64 6.51
CA LEU A 78 -16.08 -6.92 7.06
C LEU A 78 -16.03 -6.95 8.59
N PHE A 79 -14.98 -6.38 9.20
CA PHE A 79 -14.89 -6.32 10.65
C PHE A 79 -16.02 -5.49 11.25
N MET A 80 -16.31 -4.31 10.69
CA MET A 80 -17.41 -3.45 11.14
C MET A 80 -18.76 -4.14 11.02
N THR A 81 -19.08 -4.63 9.82
CA THR A 81 -20.38 -5.24 9.53
C THR A 81 -20.61 -6.47 10.40
N LEU A 82 -19.64 -7.39 10.47
CA LEU A 82 -19.78 -8.60 11.28
C LEU A 82 -19.82 -8.31 12.78
N SER A 83 -19.08 -7.30 13.27
CA SER A 83 -19.16 -6.88 14.68
C SER A 83 -20.55 -6.37 15.06
N ILE A 84 -21.17 -5.58 14.17
CA ILE A 84 -22.52 -5.03 14.39
C ILE A 84 -23.56 -6.14 14.33
N LEU A 85 -23.50 -7.03 13.33
CA LEU A 85 -24.51 -8.08 13.14
C LEU A 85 -24.44 -9.18 14.20
N VAL A 86 -23.23 -9.65 14.54
CA VAL A 86 -23.03 -10.81 15.41
C VAL A 86 -22.96 -10.40 16.88
N PHE A 87 -22.24 -9.32 17.20
CA PHE A 87 -21.96 -8.92 18.58
C PHE A 87 -22.81 -7.74 19.05
N ARG A 88 -23.65 -7.14 18.16
CA ARG A 88 -24.42 -5.92 18.42
C ARG A 88 -23.54 -4.80 18.99
N PHE A 89 -22.29 -4.76 18.55
CA PHE A 89 -21.26 -3.84 18.99
C PHE A 89 -20.80 -2.99 17.82
N TYR A 90 -20.74 -1.68 18.04
CA TYR A 90 -20.17 -0.72 17.11
C TYR A 90 -18.71 -0.50 17.48
N PRO A 91 -17.74 -1.10 16.77
CA PRO A 91 -16.35 -1.13 17.23
C PRO A 91 -15.61 0.17 17.00
N VAL A 92 -16.01 0.97 16.00
CA VAL A 92 -15.57 2.36 15.87
C VAL A 92 -16.76 3.25 15.51
N THR A 93 -16.74 4.50 15.99
CA THR A 93 -17.76 5.51 15.68
C THR A 93 -17.49 6.18 14.33
N ALA A 94 -18.46 6.94 13.81
CA ALA A 94 -18.28 7.70 12.58
C ALA A 94 -17.10 8.69 12.66
N VAL A 95 -16.95 9.39 13.80
CA VAL A 95 -15.84 10.31 14.04
C VAL A 95 -14.50 9.57 14.03
N MET A 96 -14.42 8.39 14.64
CA MET A 96 -13.23 7.54 14.61
C MET A 96 -12.88 7.09 13.18
N ILE A 97 -13.88 6.76 12.34
CA ILE A 97 -13.65 6.41 10.93
C ILE A 97 -13.08 7.60 10.16
N VAL A 98 -13.58 8.82 10.41
CA VAL A 98 -13.03 10.04 9.80
C VAL A 98 -11.58 10.26 10.23
N LEU A 99 -11.26 10.07 11.52
CA LEU A 99 -9.89 10.15 12.02
C LEU A 99 -8.97 9.09 11.38
N LEU A 100 -9.45 7.85 11.24
CA LEU A 100 -8.72 6.79 10.54
C LEU A 100 -8.42 7.20 9.09
N ALA A 101 -9.41 7.71 8.37
CA ALA A 101 -9.25 8.13 6.99
C ALA A 101 -8.24 9.29 6.86
N LEU A 102 -8.37 10.32 7.69
CA LEU A 102 -7.50 11.49 7.65
C LEU A 102 -6.03 11.15 7.94
N LEU A 103 -5.78 10.36 8.98
CA LEU A 103 -4.41 9.94 9.33
C LEU A 103 -3.83 9.03 8.25
N ASN A 104 -4.65 8.16 7.67
CA ASN A 104 -4.22 7.26 6.62
C ASN A 104 -3.83 8.00 5.34
N ASP A 105 -4.61 8.99 4.90
CA ASP A 105 -4.34 9.73 3.67
C ASP A 105 -2.98 10.46 3.74
N GLY A 106 -2.62 10.98 4.92
CA GLY A 106 -1.30 11.56 5.16
C GLY A 106 -0.15 10.56 4.96
N ALA A 107 -0.30 9.32 5.43
CA ALA A 107 0.70 8.28 5.23
C ALA A 107 0.72 7.75 3.79
N ILE A 108 -0.44 7.59 3.15
CA ILE A 108 -0.56 7.06 1.78
C ILE A 108 0.19 7.93 0.76
N LEU A 109 0.14 9.25 0.90
CA LEU A 109 0.82 10.17 -0.03
C LEU A 109 2.32 9.87 -0.16
N SER A 110 2.94 9.36 0.90
CA SER A 110 4.36 9.00 0.89
C SER A 110 4.69 7.71 0.10
N ILE A 111 3.69 6.87 -0.22
CA ILE A 111 3.87 5.66 -1.06
C ILE A 111 4.31 6.06 -2.48
N ALA A 112 3.87 7.21 -2.99
CA ALA A 112 4.29 7.73 -4.29
C ALA A 112 5.81 7.98 -4.38
N TYR A 113 6.48 8.19 -3.25
CA TYR A 113 7.93 8.42 -3.15
C TYR A 113 8.69 7.18 -2.66
N ASP A 114 8.04 6.02 -2.61
CA ASP A 114 8.65 4.83 -2.07
C ASP A 114 9.71 4.21 -3.00
N ARG A 115 10.62 3.42 -2.43
CA ARG A 115 11.61 2.65 -3.17
C ARG A 115 10.96 1.44 -3.83
N ALA A 116 10.57 1.60 -5.09
CA ALA A 116 10.11 0.51 -5.94
C ALA A 116 11.18 0.14 -6.99
N ARG A 117 11.35 -1.16 -7.24
CA ARG A 117 12.25 -1.67 -8.29
C ARG A 117 11.48 -1.70 -9.63
N PRO A 118 11.94 -1.03 -10.69
CA PRO A 118 11.32 -1.12 -12.01
C PRO A 118 11.30 -2.57 -12.49
N SER A 119 10.19 -3.01 -13.09
CA SER A 119 10.13 -4.34 -13.72
C SER A 119 10.98 -4.39 -14.99
N ALA A 120 11.64 -5.52 -15.24
CA ALA A 120 12.40 -5.74 -16.46
C ALA A 120 11.50 -5.89 -17.69
N ARG A 121 10.26 -6.36 -17.50
CA ARG A 121 9.26 -6.55 -18.55
C ARG A 121 8.20 -5.45 -18.47
N PRO A 122 7.51 -5.14 -19.57
CA PRO A 122 6.30 -4.30 -19.51
C PRO A 122 5.31 -4.92 -18.53
N GLU A 123 4.81 -4.13 -17.57
CA GLU A 123 3.74 -4.57 -16.67
C GLU A 123 2.42 -3.96 -17.09
N ALA A 124 1.37 -4.77 -16.93
CA ALA A 124 -0.01 -4.34 -17.02
C ALA A 124 -0.69 -4.60 -15.68
N TRP A 125 -1.87 -4.00 -15.49
CA TRP A 125 -2.62 -4.19 -14.26
C TRP A 125 -3.23 -5.60 -14.24
N GLU A 126 -2.55 -6.52 -13.58
CA GLU A 126 -3.02 -7.88 -13.39
C GLU A 126 -3.91 -7.97 -12.15
N MET A 127 -5.18 -7.59 -12.30
CA MET A 127 -6.17 -7.68 -11.22
C MET A 127 -6.36 -9.11 -10.69
N ARG A 128 -6.03 -10.12 -11.51
CA ARG A 128 -5.98 -11.53 -11.11
C ARG A 128 -4.92 -11.83 -10.04
N THR A 129 -3.92 -10.96 -9.90
CA THR A 129 -2.89 -11.03 -8.86
C THR A 129 -3.18 -10.09 -7.71
N VAL A 130 -3.58 -8.85 -8.03
CA VAL A 130 -3.86 -7.81 -7.02
C VAL A 130 -5.02 -8.22 -6.11
N LEU A 131 -6.13 -8.70 -6.67
CA LEU A 131 -7.33 -9.02 -5.90
C LEU A 131 -7.11 -10.16 -4.89
N PRO A 132 -6.57 -11.35 -5.26
CA PRO A 132 -6.39 -12.42 -4.28
C PRO A 132 -5.44 -12.05 -3.13
N VAL A 133 -4.34 -11.36 -3.43
CA VAL A 133 -3.38 -10.91 -2.41
C VAL A 133 -4.03 -9.91 -1.46
N ALA A 134 -4.73 -8.92 -2.00
CA ALA A 134 -5.41 -7.91 -1.19
C ALA A 134 -6.54 -8.51 -0.35
N THR A 135 -7.34 -9.42 -0.91
CA THR A 135 -8.41 -10.10 -0.18
C THR A 135 -7.85 -10.99 0.91
N ALA A 136 -6.77 -11.74 0.66
CA ALA A 136 -6.13 -12.58 1.68
C ALA A 136 -5.58 -11.77 2.85
N LEU A 137 -4.88 -10.66 2.57
CA LEU A 137 -4.41 -9.71 3.58
C LEU A 137 -5.56 -9.05 4.36
N GLY A 138 -6.64 -8.71 3.65
CA GLY A 138 -7.87 -8.18 4.24
C GLY A 138 -8.49 -9.17 5.23
N LEU A 139 -8.74 -10.40 4.79
CA LEU A 139 -9.32 -11.48 5.60
C LEU A 139 -8.45 -11.86 6.79
N ALA A 140 -7.14 -12.00 6.61
CA ALA A 140 -6.20 -12.22 7.71
C ALA A 140 -6.27 -11.07 8.73
N GLY A 141 -6.41 -9.83 8.25
CA GLY A 141 -6.65 -8.66 9.08
C GLY A 141 -7.99 -8.68 9.83
N VAL A 142 -9.06 -9.20 9.24
CA VAL A 142 -10.37 -9.39 9.89
C VAL A 142 -10.26 -10.41 11.02
N VAL A 143 -9.63 -11.56 10.76
CA VAL A 143 -9.38 -12.61 11.78
C VAL A 143 -8.58 -12.01 12.94
N SER A 144 -7.54 -11.24 12.64
CA SER A 144 -6.77 -10.50 13.65
C SER A 144 -7.61 -9.51 14.45
N SER A 145 -8.52 -8.76 13.81
CA SER A 145 -9.38 -7.82 14.53
C SER A 145 -10.31 -8.56 15.49
N PHE A 146 -10.94 -9.65 15.04
CA PHE A 146 -11.83 -10.43 15.88
C PHE A 146 -11.10 -11.16 17.01
N LEU A 147 -9.90 -11.65 16.76
CA LEU A 147 -9.09 -12.28 17.81
C LEU A 147 -8.78 -11.29 18.94
N LEU A 148 -8.31 -10.08 18.61
CA LEU A 148 -8.04 -9.06 19.63
C LEU A 148 -9.34 -8.61 20.32
N PHE A 149 -10.42 -8.40 19.56
CA PHE A 149 -11.72 -8.06 20.10
C PHE A 149 -12.21 -9.11 21.11
N PHE A 150 -12.11 -10.40 20.76
CA PHE A 150 -12.53 -11.51 21.63
C PHE A 150 -11.66 -11.62 22.89
N LEU A 151 -10.34 -11.47 22.77
CA LEU A 151 -9.45 -11.47 23.93
C LEU A 151 -9.76 -10.28 24.86
N ALA A 152 -9.94 -9.09 24.31
CA ALA A 152 -10.25 -7.89 25.07
C ALA A 152 -11.63 -7.97 25.77
N ASP A 153 -12.65 -8.48 25.07
CA ASP A 153 -14.02 -8.61 25.60
C ASP A 153 -14.17 -9.77 26.60
N ARG A 154 -13.72 -10.98 26.24
CA ARG A 154 -13.99 -12.21 27.01
C ARG A 154 -12.93 -12.58 28.03
N HIS A 155 -11.66 -12.30 27.75
CA HIS A 155 -10.58 -12.67 28.67
C HIS A 155 -10.28 -11.53 29.64
N PHE A 156 -10.10 -10.32 29.11
CA PHE A 156 -9.74 -9.14 29.90
C PHE A 156 -10.92 -8.30 30.37
N HIS A 157 -12.15 -8.59 29.93
CA HIS A 157 -13.39 -7.93 30.36
C HIS A 157 -13.32 -6.39 30.25
N ILE A 158 -12.67 -5.90 29.20
CA ILE A 158 -12.52 -4.46 28.96
C ILE A 158 -13.91 -3.87 28.68
N ASP A 159 -14.20 -2.72 29.30
CA ASP A 159 -15.47 -2.05 29.10
C ASP A 159 -15.69 -1.63 27.63
N ARG A 160 -16.96 -1.57 27.21
CA ARG A 160 -17.31 -1.35 25.80
C ARG A 160 -16.76 -0.06 25.21
N GLU A 161 -16.60 0.99 25.98
CA GLU A 161 -16.08 2.27 25.47
C GLU A 161 -14.57 2.20 25.28
N SER A 162 -13.83 1.64 26.24
CA SER A 162 -12.39 1.40 26.13
C SER A 162 -12.08 0.41 25.00
N LEU A 163 -12.96 -0.58 24.79
CA LEU A 163 -12.85 -1.53 23.69
C LEU A 163 -12.96 -0.85 22.33
N ARG A 164 -13.82 0.17 22.17
CA ARG A 164 -13.89 0.96 20.92
C ARG A 164 -12.60 1.71 20.64
N SER A 165 -12.04 2.38 21.65
CA SER A 165 -10.77 3.10 21.54
C SER A 165 -9.61 2.14 21.23
N LEU A 166 -9.60 0.96 21.85
CA LEU A 166 -8.64 -0.10 21.58
C LEU A 166 -8.76 -0.61 20.13
N MET A 167 -9.99 -0.84 19.65
CA MET A 167 -10.21 -1.28 18.27
C MET A 167 -9.86 -0.20 17.24
N TYR A 168 -10.13 1.08 17.52
CA TYR A 168 -9.67 2.19 16.70
C TYR A 168 -8.14 2.18 16.56
N LEU A 169 -7.40 2.09 17.68
CA LEU A 169 -5.95 2.06 17.66
C LEU A 169 -5.43 0.84 16.88
N LYS A 170 -6.05 -0.33 17.09
CA LYS A 170 -5.71 -1.55 16.35
C LYS A 170 -5.86 -1.35 14.85
N LEU A 171 -7.00 -0.83 14.40
CA LEU A 171 -7.27 -0.61 12.99
C LEU A 171 -6.29 0.40 12.39
N SER A 172 -5.97 1.47 13.11
CA SER A 172 -4.96 2.46 12.68
C SER A 172 -3.58 1.83 12.49
N VAL A 173 -3.06 1.19 13.55
CA VAL A 173 -1.70 0.64 13.57
C VAL A 173 -1.58 -0.51 12.57
N ALA A 174 -2.48 -1.48 12.62
CA ALA A 174 -2.44 -2.62 11.71
C ALA A 174 -2.62 -2.18 10.24
N GLY A 175 -3.44 -1.16 9.97
CA GLY A 175 -3.59 -0.59 8.65
C GLY A 175 -2.27 -0.03 8.11
N HIS A 176 -1.60 0.81 8.88
CA HIS A 176 -0.32 1.39 8.45
C HIS A 176 0.80 0.34 8.33
N LEU A 177 0.83 -0.65 9.22
CA LEU A 177 1.78 -1.76 9.10
C LEU A 177 1.54 -2.59 7.82
N THR A 178 0.28 -2.69 7.37
CA THR A 178 -0.06 -3.40 6.13
C THR A 178 0.55 -2.72 4.89
N ILE A 179 0.82 -1.40 4.93
CA ILE A 179 1.54 -0.71 3.85
C ILE A 179 2.93 -1.34 3.63
N PHE A 180 3.64 -1.69 4.71
CA PHE A 180 4.95 -2.35 4.62
C PHE A 180 4.85 -3.78 4.09
N ALA A 181 3.77 -4.51 4.38
CA ALA A 181 3.55 -5.80 3.75
C ALA A 181 3.25 -5.65 2.24
N ALA A 182 2.38 -4.71 1.86
CA ALA A 182 1.86 -4.56 0.49
C ALA A 182 2.89 -4.05 -0.55
N ARG A 183 3.93 -3.34 -0.11
CA ARG A 183 5.02 -2.80 -0.99
C ARG A 183 5.89 -3.84 -1.69
N THR A 184 5.88 -5.09 -1.24
CA THR A 184 6.83 -6.12 -1.68
C THR A 184 6.11 -7.43 -1.98
N ARG A 185 6.59 -8.15 -3.01
CA ARG A 185 6.11 -9.50 -3.33
C ARG A 185 6.74 -10.55 -2.38
N GLY A 186 8.02 -10.39 -2.06
CA GLY A 186 8.71 -11.15 -1.02
C GLY A 186 8.37 -10.62 0.39
N HIS A 187 9.19 -10.97 1.38
CA HIS A 187 9.00 -10.46 2.74
C HIS A 187 9.16 -8.95 2.84
N PHE A 188 8.46 -8.29 3.77
CA PHE A 188 8.46 -6.82 3.86
C PHE A 188 9.84 -6.19 4.08
N TRP A 189 10.80 -6.95 4.61
CA TRP A 189 12.19 -6.53 4.81
C TRP A 189 13.08 -6.71 3.58
N SER A 190 12.60 -7.30 2.49
CA SER A 190 13.40 -7.50 1.27
C SER A 190 13.81 -6.18 0.61
N VAL A 191 12.95 -5.17 0.72
CA VAL A 191 13.20 -3.82 0.21
C VAL A 191 12.96 -2.82 1.34
N ARG A 192 14.02 -2.09 1.72
CA ARG A 192 13.92 -1.06 2.75
C ARG A 192 12.96 0.06 2.32
N PRO A 193 12.04 0.49 3.19
CA PRO A 193 11.16 1.62 2.91
C PRO A 193 11.92 2.92 2.68
N SER A 194 11.32 3.83 1.92
CA SER A 194 11.80 5.21 1.89
C SER A 194 11.68 5.84 3.28
N TRP A 195 12.61 6.74 3.61
CA TRP A 195 12.55 7.45 4.88
C TRP A 195 11.32 8.33 5.00
N LEU A 196 10.80 8.82 3.87
CA LEU A 196 9.55 9.58 3.84
C LEU A 196 8.35 8.72 4.27
N LEU A 197 8.22 7.48 3.77
CA LEU A 197 7.14 6.60 4.22
C LEU A 197 7.31 6.24 5.69
N LEU A 198 8.52 5.84 6.11
CA LEU A 198 8.74 5.45 7.49
C LEU A 198 8.40 6.61 8.43
N GLY A 199 8.89 7.81 8.14
CA GLY A 199 8.57 9.01 8.91
C GLY A 199 7.07 9.32 8.93
N ALA A 200 6.39 9.26 7.78
CA ALA A 200 4.94 9.52 7.70
C ALA A 200 4.13 8.51 8.53
N VAL A 201 4.47 7.21 8.47
CA VAL A 201 3.81 6.18 9.29
C VAL A 201 4.10 6.40 10.77
N LEU A 202 5.35 6.67 11.16
CA LEU A 202 5.69 6.90 12.57
C LEU A 202 4.97 8.13 13.15
N ILE A 203 4.93 9.23 12.40
CA ILE A 203 4.25 10.46 12.83
C ILE A 203 2.75 10.23 12.95
N THR A 204 2.10 9.66 11.94
CA THR A 204 0.65 9.40 11.96
C THR A 204 0.28 8.42 13.08
N GLN A 205 1.09 7.40 13.34
CA GLN A 205 0.83 6.46 14.42
C GLN A 205 1.14 7.01 15.82
N LEU A 206 2.12 7.90 15.94
CA LEU A 206 2.34 8.65 17.17
C LEU A 206 1.12 9.52 17.49
N VAL A 207 0.60 10.24 16.48
CA VAL A 207 -0.62 11.05 16.62
C VAL A 207 -1.83 10.18 16.95
N ALA A 208 -2.02 9.04 16.26
CA ALA A 208 -3.12 8.11 16.56
C ALA A 208 -3.05 7.58 18.01
N THR A 209 -1.86 7.22 18.47
CA THR A 209 -1.62 6.73 19.83
C THR A 209 -1.88 7.84 20.86
N LEU A 210 -1.43 9.07 20.59
CA LEU A 210 -1.65 10.21 21.47
C LEU A 210 -3.14 10.55 21.60
N ILE A 211 -3.90 10.53 20.50
CA ILE A 211 -5.35 10.74 20.49
C ILE A 211 -6.05 9.75 21.44
N VAL A 212 -5.66 8.48 21.35
CA VAL A 212 -6.26 7.38 22.12
C VAL A 212 -5.87 7.40 23.60
N VAL A 213 -4.62 7.77 23.92
CA VAL A 213 -4.15 7.82 25.31
C VAL A 213 -4.63 9.09 26.03
N SER A 214 -4.71 10.22 25.32
CA SER A 214 -5.22 11.50 25.85
C SER A 214 -6.74 11.53 26.00
N GLY A 215 -7.46 10.65 25.30
CA GLY A 215 -8.92 10.64 25.28
C GLY A 215 -9.54 11.72 24.39
N PHE A 216 -8.81 12.16 23.36
CA PHE A 216 -9.34 13.12 22.40
C PHE A 216 -10.39 12.44 21.50
N LEU A 217 -11.65 12.90 21.58
CA LEU A 217 -12.81 12.39 20.83
C LEU A 217 -13.21 10.92 21.12
N MET A 218 -12.57 10.26 22.10
CA MET A 218 -12.83 8.89 22.50
C MET A 218 -12.42 8.64 23.94
N LYS A 219 -12.91 7.55 24.56
CA LYS A 219 -12.51 7.21 25.93
C LYS A 219 -11.01 6.88 25.98
N PRO A 220 -10.24 7.49 26.90
CA PRO A 220 -8.81 7.20 26.98
C PRO A 220 -8.56 5.75 27.41
N ILE A 221 -7.54 5.13 26.82
CA ILE A 221 -7.01 3.85 27.32
C ILE A 221 -5.63 4.06 27.95
N PRO A 222 -5.28 3.30 28.99
CA PRO A 222 -3.94 3.32 29.56
C PRO A 222 -2.86 3.02 28.51
N LEU A 223 -1.70 3.66 28.64
CA LEU A 223 -0.56 3.45 27.74
C LEU A 223 -0.16 1.96 27.63
N GLY A 224 -0.29 1.19 28.71
CA GLY A 224 -0.05 -0.25 28.70
C GLY A 224 -0.89 -0.99 27.64
N TRP A 225 -2.18 -0.67 27.52
CA TRP A 225 -3.05 -1.24 26.50
C TRP A 225 -2.68 -0.80 25.09
N ALA A 226 -2.27 0.47 24.92
CA ALA A 226 -1.77 0.95 23.65
C ALA A 226 -0.51 0.18 23.20
N LEU A 227 0.43 -0.09 24.12
CA LEU A 227 1.62 -0.88 23.85
C LEU A 227 1.29 -2.35 23.53
N VAL A 228 0.29 -2.94 24.20
CA VAL A 228 -0.22 -4.29 23.85
C VAL A 228 -0.75 -4.32 22.43
N VAL A 229 -1.53 -3.30 22.00
CA VAL A 229 -2.03 -3.19 20.62
C VAL A 229 -0.88 -3.10 19.63
N TRP A 230 0.15 -2.30 19.93
CA TRP A 230 1.35 -2.21 19.09
C TRP A 230 2.09 -3.54 18.97
N GLY A 231 2.37 -4.20 20.10
CA GLY A 231 3.02 -5.51 20.11
C GLY A 231 2.22 -6.56 19.34
N TYR A 232 0.90 -6.58 19.54
CA TYR A 232 -0.01 -7.44 18.80
C TYR A 232 0.01 -7.17 17.29
N ALA A 233 -0.07 -5.90 16.88
CA ALA A 233 -0.07 -5.51 15.47
C ALA A 233 1.27 -5.81 14.78
N LEU A 234 2.40 -5.62 15.48
CA LEU A 234 3.74 -5.98 15.00
C LEU A 234 3.90 -7.49 14.86
N GLY A 235 3.40 -8.29 15.82
CA GLY A 235 3.37 -9.74 15.69
C GLY A 235 2.51 -10.18 14.50
N TRP A 236 1.35 -9.56 14.33
CA TRP A 236 0.45 -9.89 13.23
C TRP A 236 0.96 -9.40 11.86
N LEU A 237 1.83 -8.39 11.81
CA LEU A 237 2.52 -8.01 10.58
C LEU A 237 3.32 -9.18 10.00
N LEU A 238 4.00 -9.97 10.85
CA LEU A 238 4.75 -11.16 10.42
C LEU A 238 3.82 -12.22 9.82
N VAL A 239 2.65 -12.42 10.44
CA VAL A 239 1.63 -13.35 9.94
C VAL A 239 1.08 -12.88 8.60
N ASN A 240 0.71 -11.60 8.48
CA ASN A 240 0.21 -11.02 7.23
C ASN A 240 1.25 -11.10 6.12
N ASP A 241 2.51 -10.82 6.42
CA ASP A 241 3.61 -10.93 5.47
C ASP A 241 3.78 -12.38 4.97
N GLN A 242 3.68 -13.35 5.88
CA GLN A 242 3.73 -14.77 5.51
C GLN A 242 2.52 -15.20 4.66
N VAL A 243 1.31 -14.77 5.01
CA VAL A 243 0.08 -15.01 4.22
C VAL A 243 0.26 -14.48 2.80
N LYS A 244 0.72 -13.22 2.67
CA LYS A 244 1.01 -12.58 1.39
C LYS A 244 2.00 -13.38 0.56
N VAL A 245 3.14 -13.76 1.15
CA VAL A 245 4.18 -14.55 0.46
C VAL A 245 3.62 -15.89 -0.01
N TRP A 246 2.81 -16.56 0.80
CA TRP A 246 2.17 -17.81 0.42
C TRP A 246 1.21 -17.63 -0.77
N VAL A 247 0.40 -16.58 -0.78
CA VAL A 247 -0.49 -16.27 -1.90
C VAL A 247 0.29 -15.98 -3.17
N TYR A 248 1.37 -15.19 -3.11
CA TYR A 248 2.23 -14.97 -4.28
C TYR A 248 2.85 -16.25 -4.82
N ARG A 249 3.30 -17.16 -3.95
CA ARG A 249 3.81 -18.47 -4.35
C ARG A 249 2.73 -19.33 -5.00
N ALA A 250 1.52 -19.36 -4.44
CA ALA A 250 0.39 -20.10 -5.00
C ALA A 250 -0.02 -19.59 -6.39
N LEU A 251 0.18 -18.30 -6.67
CA LEU A 251 -0.04 -17.70 -7.98
C LEU A 251 1.14 -17.89 -8.96
N GLY A 252 2.22 -18.57 -8.55
CA GLY A 252 3.42 -18.75 -9.38
C GLY A 252 4.26 -17.47 -9.54
N LEU A 253 4.06 -16.47 -8.68
CA LEU A 253 4.66 -15.14 -8.74
C LEU A 253 5.60 -14.85 -7.55
N GLY A 254 6.11 -15.90 -6.89
CA GLY A 254 7.13 -15.76 -5.86
C GLY A 254 8.41 -15.10 -6.42
N GLU A 255 9.16 -14.39 -5.57
CA GLU A 255 10.45 -13.84 -6.02
C GLU A 255 11.36 -14.96 -6.55
N PRO A 256 12.02 -14.77 -7.71
CA PRO A 256 13.00 -15.72 -8.20
C PRO A 256 14.11 -15.93 -7.17
N ALA A 257 14.56 -17.18 -7.03
CA ALA A 257 15.47 -17.66 -5.99
C ALA A 257 16.88 -17.00 -5.96
N GLU A 258 17.18 -16.07 -6.87
CA GLU A 258 18.51 -15.46 -6.98
C GLU A 258 18.83 -14.43 -5.88
N ALA A 259 17.84 -13.98 -5.10
CA ALA A 259 18.07 -12.98 -4.06
C ALA A 259 18.63 -13.52 -2.72
N SER A 260 18.82 -14.84 -2.56
CA SER A 260 19.42 -15.41 -1.35
C SER A 260 20.89 -15.85 -1.48
N GLY A 261 21.54 -15.61 -2.64
CA GLY A 261 22.87 -16.18 -2.94
C GLY A 261 24.05 -15.22 -3.10
N ALA A 262 23.83 -13.90 -3.28
CA ALA A 262 24.92 -12.98 -3.64
C ALA A 262 25.60 -12.29 -2.43
N GLY A 263 25.89 -13.05 -1.37
CA GLY A 263 26.55 -12.55 -0.15
C GLY A 263 27.87 -13.24 0.20
N GLY A 264 28.36 -14.18 -0.60
CA GLY A 264 29.57 -14.94 -0.27
C GLY A 264 30.30 -15.46 -1.49
N ALA A 265 31.07 -14.61 -2.15
CA ALA A 265 32.24 -14.97 -2.95
C ALA A 265 32.90 -13.69 -3.50
N ALA A 266 33.68 -13.03 -2.64
CA ALA A 266 34.77 -12.16 -3.05
C ALA A 266 35.84 -12.27 -1.95
N GLY A 267 36.57 -13.37 -2.02
CA GLY A 267 37.86 -13.62 -1.37
C GLY A 267 38.83 -14.06 -2.45
#